data_AF-A0A315ZHE8-F1
#
_entry.id   AF-A0A315ZHE8-F1
#
_cell.length_a   1.000
_cell.length_b   1.000
_cell.length_c   1.000
_cell.angle_alpha   90.00
_cell.angle_beta   90.00
_cell.angle_gamma   90.00
#
_symmetry.space_group_name_H-M   'P 1'
#
loop_
_entity.id
_entity.type
_entity.pdbx_description
1 polymer ?
#
loop_
_entity_poly.entity_id
_entity_poly.type
_entity_poly.pdbx_seq_one_letter_code
_entity_poly.pdbx_strand_id
1 'polypeptide(L)'
;MKIQHFALLGITFLTLMSFSFLQYTEEDEPNYYSSDYIITYGQAGPFTLNSAFPGKEGEYMGYQLVQRKQIRYAEDGADTLTTFHAQKDGITHIIIHPKYNNDALIGGLEVVSALYETKHGVGVGSSLYDFYAIYPDAKGYYTFVSDMYWVEYPVMEGIQFLIDAKACKTEPDAFSDLTVIEKSNLNLKSRITGIRIF
;
A
#
# COMPACT_ATOMS: atom_id res chain seq x y z
N MET A 1 -34.32 75.51 -20.91
CA MET A 1 -34.55 75.76 -22.34
C MET A 1 -33.25 75.46 -23.10
N LYS A 2 -33.29 74.53 -24.07
CA LYS A 2 -32.34 74.25 -25.19
C LYS A 2 -30.82 74.17 -24.89
N ILE A 3 -30.21 72.97 -24.87
CA ILE A 3 -29.47 72.23 -25.95
C ILE A 3 -28.30 73.02 -26.60
N GLN A 4 -27.06 72.50 -26.54
CA GLN A 4 -26.15 72.11 -27.67
C GLN A 4 -24.65 72.07 -27.28
N HIS A 5 -24.02 70.87 -27.38
CA HIS A 5 -22.91 70.44 -28.29
C HIS A 5 -21.47 70.85 -27.89
N PHE A 6 -20.60 69.87 -27.57
CA PHE A 6 -19.41 69.35 -28.34
C PHE A 6 -18.35 70.43 -28.66
N ALA A 7 -17.04 70.29 -28.52
CA ALA A 7 -16.04 69.25 -28.21
C ALA A 7 -14.79 70.00 -27.63
N LEU A 8 -13.69 69.44 -27.12
CA LEU A 8 -12.67 68.67 -27.82
C LEU A 8 -11.49 68.41 -26.83
N LEU A 9 -10.92 67.21 -26.94
CA LEU A 9 -9.59 66.70 -26.58
C LEU A 9 -8.68 67.46 -25.59
N GLY A 10 -8.21 66.70 -24.59
CA GLY A 10 -6.94 66.90 -23.91
C GLY A 10 -6.47 65.59 -23.28
N ILE A 11 -5.68 64.81 -24.02
CA ILE A 11 -5.08 63.55 -23.55
C ILE A 11 -3.88 63.90 -22.66
N THR A 12 -3.95 63.55 -21.38
CA THR A 12 -2.79 63.53 -20.48
C THR A 12 -2.51 62.10 -20.07
N PHE A 13 -1.35 61.59 -20.51
CA PHE A 13 -0.79 60.31 -20.11
C PHE A 13 -0.43 60.38 -18.61
N LEU A 14 -1.12 59.59 -17.80
CA LEU A 14 -0.75 59.34 -16.41
C LEU A 14 -0.08 57.96 -16.35
N THR A 15 1.22 57.94 -16.13
CA THR A 15 2.01 56.71 -15.96
C THR A 15 1.67 56.10 -14.59
N LEU A 16 0.82 55.06 -14.57
CA LEU A 16 0.67 54.20 -13.40
C LEU A 16 1.73 53.11 -13.46
N MET A 17 2.67 53.14 -12.50
CA MET A 17 3.53 52.00 -12.23
C MET A 17 2.68 50.85 -11.66
N SER A 18 2.48 49.80 -12.45
CA SER A 18 1.96 48.53 -11.97
C SER A 18 3.10 47.77 -11.27
N PHE A 19 3.08 47.75 -9.94
CA PHE A 19 3.82 46.76 -9.16
C PHE A 19 3.13 45.40 -9.37
N SER A 20 3.69 44.57 -10.25
CA SER A 20 3.29 43.17 -10.38
C SER A 20 3.78 42.43 -9.13
N PHE A 21 2.87 42.11 -8.22
CA PHE A 21 3.07 41.10 -7.19
C PHE A 21 3.22 39.76 -7.93
N LEU A 22 4.46 39.25 -8.06
CA LEU A 22 4.67 37.85 -8.41
C LEU A 22 4.15 37.02 -7.23
N GLN A 23 2.99 36.40 -7.39
CA GLN A 23 2.61 35.27 -6.55
C GLN A 23 3.55 34.13 -6.93
N TYR A 24 4.50 33.84 -6.03
CA TYR A 24 5.26 32.61 -6.07
C TYR A 24 4.29 31.50 -5.66
N THR A 25 3.68 30.82 -6.64
CA THR A 25 3.04 29.53 -6.39
C THR A 25 4.16 28.52 -6.22
N GLU A 26 4.27 27.92 -5.03
CA GLU A 26 4.99 26.66 -4.86
C GLU A 26 4.43 25.69 -5.89
N GLU A 27 5.18 25.46 -6.96
CA GLU A 27 4.94 24.33 -7.84
C GLU A 27 5.26 23.10 -7.00
N ASP A 28 4.20 22.38 -6.57
CA ASP A 28 4.31 21.04 -5.99
C ASP A 28 5.13 20.18 -6.95
N GLU A 29 6.42 20.00 -6.67
CA GLU A 29 7.26 19.10 -7.42
C GLU A 29 6.60 17.71 -7.38
N PRO A 30 6.36 17.07 -8.53
CA PRO A 30 5.78 15.73 -8.54
C PRO A 30 6.77 14.81 -7.82
N ASN A 31 6.38 14.34 -6.63
CA ASN A 31 7.14 13.34 -5.88
C ASN A 31 7.23 12.08 -6.74
N TYR A 32 8.34 11.94 -7.46
CA TYR A 32 8.59 10.85 -8.40
C TYR A 32 8.93 9.61 -7.57
N TYR A 33 7.90 8.97 -7.02
CA TYR A 33 8.05 7.65 -6.42
C TYR A 33 8.67 6.73 -7.47
N SER A 34 9.82 6.13 -7.15
CA SER A 34 10.31 5.02 -7.96
C SER A 34 9.21 3.95 -7.99
N SER A 35 8.73 3.61 -9.19
CA SER A 35 7.70 2.59 -9.39
C SER A 35 8.08 1.23 -8.77
N ASP A 36 9.36 1.04 -8.48
CA ASP A 36 9.93 -0.19 -7.93
C ASP A 36 9.40 -0.54 -6.54
N TYR A 37 8.84 0.44 -5.81
CA TYR A 37 8.39 0.25 -4.43
C TYR A 37 6.94 0.66 -4.18
N ILE A 38 6.12 0.74 -5.23
CA ILE A 38 4.69 1.05 -5.06
C ILE A 38 3.87 -0.23 -4.93
N ILE A 39 2.92 -0.22 -3.99
CA ILE A 39 1.86 -1.22 -3.83
C ILE A 39 0.59 -0.73 -4.52
N THR A 40 0.06 -1.56 -5.42
CA THR A 40 -1.25 -1.35 -6.05
C THR A 40 -2.04 -2.65 -6.05
N TYR A 41 -3.25 -2.63 -6.63
CA TYR A 41 -4.09 -3.83 -6.76
C TYR A 41 -3.33 -4.94 -7.51
N GLY A 42 -3.14 -6.07 -6.83
CA GLY A 42 -2.46 -7.24 -7.40
C GLY A 42 -0.97 -7.05 -7.68
N GLN A 43 -0.30 -6.02 -7.15
CA GLN A 43 1.10 -5.75 -7.49
C GLN A 43 1.88 -5.12 -6.33
N ALA A 44 3.13 -5.54 -6.17
CA ALA A 44 4.12 -4.89 -5.30
C ALA A 44 5.44 -4.72 -6.07
N GLY A 45 5.78 -3.47 -6.40
CA GLY A 45 6.93 -3.17 -7.26
C GLY A 45 6.85 -3.89 -8.60
N PRO A 46 7.86 -4.66 -9.01
CA PRO A 46 7.83 -5.34 -10.31
C PRO A 46 7.05 -6.67 -10.29
N PHE A 47 6.60 -7.16 -9.13
CA PHE A 47 5.90 -8.44 -9.00
C PHE A 47 4.38 -8.24 -9.08
N THR A 48 3.73 -8.98 -9.98
CA THR A 48 2.29 -8.87 -10.24
C THR A 48 1.61 -10.24 -10.12
N LEU A 49 0.42 -10.29 -9.52
CA LEU A 49 -0.39 -11.50 -9.46
C LEU A 49 -0.69 -12.03 -10.87
N ASN A 50 -0.81 -13.35 -10.99
CA ASN A 50 -1.02 -14.08 -12.24
C ASN A 50 0.09 -13.94 -13.29
N SER A 51 1.22 -13.30 -12.99
CA SER A 51 2.42 -13.41 -13.82
C SER A 51 3.10 -14.76 -13.59
N ALA A 52 4.09 -15.10 -14.41
CA ALA A 52 4.87 -16.32 -14.25
C ALA A 52 5.49 -16.39 -12.84
N PHE A 53 5.29 -17.52 -12.15
CA PHE A 53 5.99 -17.83 -10.91
C PHE A 53 7.46 -18.12 -11.22
N PRO A 54 8.42 -17.60 -10.43
CA PRO A 54 9.82 -17.90 -10.67
C PRO A 54 10.08 -19.42 -10.63
N GLY A 55 10.77 -19.95 -11.64
CA GLY A 55 11.05 -21.39 -11.73
C GLY A 55 12.35 -21.83 -11.04
N LYS A 56 13.21 -20.89 -10.66
CA LYS A 56 14.54 -21.14 -10.07
C LYS A 56 15.07 -19.93 -9.31
N GLU A 57 16.05 -20.19 -8.44
CA GLU A 57 16.84 -19.15 -7.79
C GLU A 57 17.72 -18.38 -8.81
N GLY A 58 18.12 -17.16 -8.44
CA GLY A 58 18.95 -16.29 -9.29
C GLY A 58 18.44 -14.86 -9.36
N GLU A 59 19.10 -14.04 -10.17
CA GLU A 59 18.68 -12.67 -10.40
C GLU A 59 17.38 -12.63 -11.22
N TYR A 60 16.42 -11.83 -10.76
CA TYR A 60 15.15 -11.60 -11.43
C TYR A 60 14.64 -10.19 -11.12
N MET A 61 14.41 -9.38 -12.15
CA MET A 61 13.90 -8.00 -12.01
C MET A 61 14.72 -7.13 -11.03
N GLY A 62 16.03 -7.33 -10.96
CA GLY A 62 16.92 -6.62 -10.04
C GLY A 62 16.86 -7.09 -8.59
N TYR A 63 16.25 -8.25 -8.31
CA TYR A 63 16.27 -8.93 -7.02
C TYR A 63 17.03 -10.25 -7.14
N GLN A 64 17.72 -10.64 -6.08
CA GLN A 64 18.20 -12.01 -5.91
C GLN A 64 17.06 -12.86 -5.34
N LEU A 65 16.61 -13.86 -6.09
CA LEU A 65 15.60 -14.81 -5.63
C LEU A 65 16.26 -15.95 -4.85
N VAL A 66 15.73 -16.22 -3.66
CA VAL A 66 16.11 -17.34 -2.80
C VAL A 66 14.89 -18.21 -2.57
N GLN A 67 14.99 -19.50 -2.88
CA GLN A 67 13.90 -20.44 -2.73
C GLN A 67 13.79 -20.89 -1.28
N ARG A 68 12.57 -20.93 -0.76
CA ARG A 68 12.25 -21.55 0.53
C ARG A 68 11.20 -22.62 0.32
N LYS A 69 11.28 -23.67 1.13
CA LYS A 69 10.30 -24.77 1.15
C LYS A 69 9.73 -24.84 2.56
N GLN A 70 8.41 -24.83 2.66
CA GLN A 70 7.69 -25.03 3.91
C GLN A 70 6.84 -26.29 3.79
N ILE A 71 6.97 -27.18 4.75
CA ILE A 71 6.11 -28.36 4.85
C ILE A 71 4.84 -27.94 5.57
N ARG A 72 3.69 -28.18 4.96
CA ARG A 72 2.35 -28.01 5.54
C ARG A 72 1.79 -29.39 5.81
N TYR A 73 1.37 -29.64 7.05
CA TYR A 73 0.70 -30.88 7.41
C TYR A 73 -0.81 -30.67 7.31
N ALA A 74 -1.48 -31.51 6.53
CA ALA A 74 -2.93 -31.57 6.39
C ALA A 74 -3.43 -32.98 6.70
N GLU A 75 -4.74 -33.16 6.85
CA GLU A 75 -5.35 -34.47 7.16
C GLU A 75 -5.00 -35.55 6.11
N ASP A 76 -4.85 -35.16 4.85
CA ASP A 76 -4.52 -36.05 3.72
C ASP A 76 -3.01 -36.26 3.51
N GLY A 77 -2.16 -35.66 4.33
CA GLY A 77 -0.70 -35.79 4.25
C GLY A 77 0.06 -34.47 4.32
N ALA A 78 1.37 -34.53 4.08
CA ALA A 78 2.23 -33.35 4.05
C ALA A 78 2.33 -32.80 2.62
N ASP A 79 2.09 -31.51 2.45
CA ASP A 79 2.32 -30.76 1.23
C ASP A 79 3.57 -29.88 1.38
N THR A 80 4.32 -29.66 0.30
CA THR A 80 5.49 -28.78 0.30
C THR A 80 5.18 -27.51 -0.47
N LEU A 81 4.98 -26.41 0.25
CA LEU A 81 4.85 -25.10 -0.36
C LEU A 81 6.24 -24.57 -0.71
N THR A 82 6.46 -24.27 -1.98
CA THR A 82 7.64 -23.53 -2.43
C THR A 82 7.32 -22.04 -2.52
N THR A 83 8.16 -21.20 -1.94
CA THR A 83 8.11 -19.73 -2.08
C THR A 83 9.44 -19.19 -2.57
N PHE A 84 9.41 -18.01 -3.19
CA PHE A 84 10.62 -17.25 -3.51
C PHE A 84 10.69 -15.98 -2.70
N HIS A 85 11.82 -15.77 -2.03
CA HIS A 85 12.12 -14.55 -1.31
C HIS A 85 12.93 -13.65 -2.23
N ALA A 86 12.35 -12.54 -2.66
CA ALA A 86 13.01 -11.54 -3.48
C ALA A 86 13.86 -10.63 -2.59
N GLN A 87 15.18 -10.65 -2.77
CA GLN A 87 16.13 -9.98 -1.91
C GLN A 87 16.91 -8.89 -2.64
N LYS A 88 17.21 -7.79 -1.93
CA LYS A 88 18.25 -6.81 -2.29
C LYS A 88 19.20 -6.69 -1.10
N ASP A 89 20.50 -6.67 -1.36
CA ASP A 89 21.54 -6.59 -0.33
C ASP A 89 21.40 -7.64 0.80
N GLY A 90 20.92 -8.84 0.45
CA GLY A 90 20.68 -9.95 1.39
C GLY A 90 19.45 -9.81 2.28
N ILE A 91 18.66 -8.74 2.14
CA ILE A 91 17.44 -8.48 2.89
C ILE A 91 16.24 -8.91 2.05
N THR A 92 15.27 -9.62 2.65
CA THR A 92 14.02 -9.99 1.95
C THR A 92 13.09 -8.78 1.88
N HIS A 93 12.60 -8.50 0.68
CA HIS A 93 11.67 -7.41 0.41
C HIS A 93 10.25 -7.91 0.22
N ILE A 94 10.10 -8.94 -0.61
CA ILE A 94 8.83 -9.57 -0.97
C ILE A 94 9.00 -11.09 -0.91
N ILE A 95 7.99 -11.78 -0.40
CA ILE A 95 7.84 -13.22 -0.51
C ILE A 95 6.77 -13.50 -1.57
N ILE A 96 7.11 -14.35 -2.54
CA ILE A 96 6.28 -14.67 -3.71
C ILE A 96 5.72 -16.07 -3.49
N HIS A 97 4.39 -16.17 -3.53
CA HIS A 97 3.65 -17.40 -3.35
C HIS A 97 3.07 -17.90 -4.68
N PRO A 98 3.11 -19.22 -4.94
CA PRO A 98 2.48 -19.80 -6.10
C PRO A 98 0.96 -19.74 -5.96
N LYS A 99 0.25 -19.76 -7.08
CA LYS A 99 -1.20 -19.82 -7.09
C LYS A 99 -1.68 -21.22 -6.76
N TYR A 100 -2.65 -21.32 -5.86
CA TYR A 100 -3.16 -22.60 -5.33
C TYR A 100 -3.57 -23.61 -6.41
N ASN A 101 -4.17 -23.13 -7.50
CA ASN A 101 -4.63 -23.98 -8.61
C ASN A 101 -3.72 -23.96 -9.85
N ASN A 102 -2.59 -23.25 -9.79
CA ASN A 102 -1.63 -23.15 -10.90
C ASN A 102 -0.27 -22.65 -10.37
N ASP A 103 0.61 -23.58 -10.03
CA ASP A 103 1.93 -23.28 -9.45
C ASP A 103 2.90 -22.59 -10.42
N ALA A 104 2.58 -22.54 -11.72
CA ALA A 104 3.31 -21.77 -12.71
C ALA A 104 3.01 -20.26 -12.65
N LEU A 105 2.05 -19.83 -11.83
CA LEU A 105 1.65 -18.42 -11.68
C LEU A 105 1.84 -17.91 -10.26
N ILE A 106 2.15 -16.62 -10.12
CA ILE A 106 2.10 -15.92 -8.84
C ILE A 106 0.65 -15.84 -8.38
N GLY A 107 0.36 -16.34 -7.18
CA GLY A 107 -0.96 -16.28 -6.57
C GLY A 107 -1.02 -15.45 -5.31
N GLY A 108 0.12 -15.04 -4.76
CA GLY A 108 0.15 -14.15 -3.62
C GLY A 108 1.51 -13.47 -3.48
N LEU A 109 1.49 -12.26 -2.92
CA LEU A 109 2.68 -11.49 -2.56
C LEU A 109 2.58 -11.12 -1.09
N GLU A 110 3.67 -11.28 -0.35
CA GLU A 110 3.82 -10.78 1.01
C GLU A 110 4.96 -9.76 1.04
N VAL A 111 4.62 -8.51 1.26
CA VAL A 111 5.56 -7.40 1.38
C VAL A 111 5.99 -7.30 2.84
N VAL A 112 7.30 -7.40 3.07
CA VAL A 112 7.91 -7.35 4.42
C VAL A 112 8.87 -6.18 4.60
N SER A 113 9.26 -5.52 3.52
CA SER A 113 10.13 -4.33 3.57
C SER A 113 9.33 -3.03 3.70
N ALA A 114 9.80 -2.15 4.58
CA ALA A 114 9.25 -0.81 4.80
C ALA A 114 9.48 0.15 3.62
N LEU A 115 10.24 -0.24 2.60
CA LEU A 115 10.42 0.59 1.41
C LEU A 115 9.16 0.66 0.54
N TYR A 116 8.27 -0.32 0.67
CA TYR A 116 7.08 -0.41 -0.15
C TYR A 116 5.89 0.28 0.49
N GLU A 117 5.23 1.13 -0.29
CA GLU A 117 4.10 1.92 0.17
C GLU A 117 2.99 1.98 -0.89
N THR A 118 1.75 2.18 -0.45
CA THR A 118 0.67 2.58 -1.35
C THR A 118 0.94 3.98 -1.91
N LYS A 119 0.19 4.39 -2.93
CA LYS A 119 0.21 5.77 -3.45
C LYS A 119 -0.11 6.86 -2.40
N HIS A 120 -0.59 6.46 -1.23
CA HIS A 120 -0.91 7.36 -0.12
C HIS A 120 0.12 7.28 1.02
N GLY A 121 1.25 6.60 0.84
CA GLY A 121 2.33 6.53 1.83
C GLY A 121 2.07 5.54 2.97
N VAL A 122 1.18 4.57 2.78
CA VAL A 122 0.93 3.50 3.75
C VAL A 122 1.77 2.27 3.38
N GLY A 123 2.61 1.81 4.28
CA GLY A 123 3.49 0.66 4.07
C GLY A 123 3.74 -0.14 5.34
N VAL A 124 4.68 -1.08 5.25
CA VAL A 124 5.17 -1.80 6.44
C VAL A 124 5.84 -0.80 7.37
N GLY A 125 5.45 -0.82 8.64
CA GLY A 125 5.90 0.13 9.65
C GLY A 125 5.00 1.35 9.84
N SER A 126 4.06 1.66 8.94
CA SER A 126 3.08 2.73 9.16
C SER A 126 2.25 2.43 10.42
N SER A 127 1.90 3.47 11.19
CA SER A 127 1.07 3.29 12.37
C SER A 127 -0.39 3.07 11.99
N LEU A 128 -1.15 2.39 12.85
CA LEU A 128 -2.60 2.27 12.68
C LEU A 128 -3.29 3.63 12.74
N TYR A 129 -2.76 4.60 13.50
CA TYR A 129 -3.24 5.96 13.51
C TYR A 129 -3.18 6.59 12.10
N ASP A 130 -2.02 6.52 11.45
CA ASP A 130 -1.84 7.08 10.10
C ASP A 130 -2.69 6.31 9.07
N PHE A 131 -2.72 4.99 9.19
CA PHE A 131 -3.54 4.12 8.34
C PHE A 131 -5.02 4.53 8.37
N TYR A 132 -5.60 4.69 9.56
CA TYR A 132 -7.01 5.07 9.70
C TYR A 132 -7.29 6.55 9.44
N ALA A 133 -6.27 7.40 9.42
CA ALA A 133 -6.41 8.77 8.94
C ALA A 133 -6.56 8.82 7.41
N ILE A 134 -5.84 7.94 6.70
CA ILE A 134 -5.88 7.82 5.24
C ILE A 134 -7.07 6.98 4.77
N TYR A 135 -7.42 5.91 5.51
CA TYR A 135 -8.51 4.99 5.22
C TYR A 135 -9.51 4.93 6.38
N PRO A 136 -10.38 5.96 6.55
CA PRO A 136 -11.27 6.06 7.71
C PRO A 136 -12.25 4.89 7.85
N ASP A 137 -12.70 4.32 6.73
CA ASP A 137 -13.69 3.23 6.66
C ASP A 137 -13.07 1.83 6.66
N ALA A 138 -11.77 1.72 6.91
CA ALA A 138 -11.11 0.43 7.01
C ALA A 138 -11.66 -0.39 8.20
N LYS A 139 -11.53 -1.71 8.11
CA LYS A 139 -12.03 -2.65 9.11
C LYS A 139 -10.89 -3.55 9.57
N GLY A 140 -10.90 -3.90 10.86
CA GLY A 140 -10.00 -4.87 11.45
C GLY A 140 -10.61 -6.26 11.50
N TYR A 141 -9.77 -7.29 11.40
CA TYR A 141 -10.19 -8.68 11.37
C TYR A 141 -9.19 -9.59 12.07
N TYR A 142 -9.73 -10.69 12.57
CA TYR A 142 -9.01 -11.82 13.14
C TYR A 142 -9.55 -13.12 12.56
N THR A 143 -8.69 -14.12 12.36
CA THR A 143 -9.09 -15.50 12.08
C THR A 143 -8.33 -16.46 12.97
N PHE A 144 -9.04 -17.38 13.63
CA PHE A 144 -8.41 -18.43 14.43
C PHE A 144 -7.75 -19.50 13.56
N VAL A 145 -8.15 -19.63 12.29
CA VAL A 145 -7.67 -20.68 11.37
C VAL A 145 -6.17 -20.56 11.13
N SER A 146 -5.67 -19.33 11.00
CA SER A 146 -4.25 -19.05 10.80
C SER A 146 -3.65 -18.17 11.89
N ASP A 147 -4.41 -17.89 12.96
CA ASP A 147 -4.05 -16.96 14.03
C ASP A 147 -3.52 -15.61 13.52
N MET A 148 -4.27 -15.03 12.57
CA MET A 148 -3.85 -13.82 11.86
C MET A 148 -4.74 -12.63 12.17
N TYR A 149 -4.11 -11.48 12.29
CA TYR A 149 -4.74 -10.19 12.51
C TYR A 149 -4.39 -9.25 11.35
N TRP A 150 -5.38 -8.57 10.80
CA TRP A 150 -5.16 -7.58 9.74
C TRP A 150 -6.18 -6.46 9.77
N VAL A 151 -5.87 -5.39 9.04
CA VAL A 151 -6.83 -4.37 8.64
C VAL A 151 -6.89 -4.32 7.11
N GLU A 152 -8.05 -3.99 6.58
CA GLU A 152 -8.27 -3.85 5.13
C GLU A 152 -9.17 -2.63 4.87
N TYR A 153 -8.91 -1.97 3.75
CA TYR A 153 -9.75 -0.91 3.25
C TYR A 153 -10.63 -1.47 2.12
N PRO A 154 -11.97 -1.38 2.19
CA PRO A 154 -12.86 -2.11 1.27
C PRO A 154 -12.62 -1.85 -0.22
N VAL A 155 -12.09 -0.67 -0.59
CA VAL A 155 -11.82 -0.30 -1.99
C VAL A 155 -10.52 -0.94 -2.51
N MET A 156 -9.64 -1.39 -1.62
CA MET A 156 -8.39 -2.08 -1.94
C MET A 156 -8.59 -3.60 -1.84
N GLU A 157 -9.45 -4.13 -2.70
CA GLU A 157 -9.75 -5.56 -2.76
C GLU A 157 -8.46 -6.39 -2.90
N GLY A 158 -8.41 -7.54 -2.22
CA GLY A 158 -7.26 -8.44 -2.27
C GLY A 158 -6.01 -7.94 -1.54
N ILE A 159 -6.08 -6.82 -0.79
CA ILE A 159 -4.96 -6.29 0.01
C ILE A 159 -5.29 -6.33 1.50
N GLN A 160 -4.44 -7.00 2.28
CA GLN A 160 -4.53 -7.07 3.73
C GLN A 160 -3.28 -6.48 4.37
N PHE A 161 -3.44 -5.58 5.33
CA PHE A 161 -2.35 -4.99 6.10
C PHE A 161 -2.25 -5.71 7.44
N LEU A 162 -1.22 -6.53 7.61
CA LEU A 162 -1.04 -7.37 8.78
C LEU A 162 -0.66 -6.53 10.00
N ILE A 163 -1.18 -6.95 11.15
CA ILE A 163 -0.85 -6.38 12.45
C ILE A 163 -0.51 -7.48 13.44
N ASP A 164 0.25 -7.15 14.47
CA ASP A 164 0.53 -8.08 15.57
C ASP A 164 -0.70 -8.22 16.48
N ALA A 165 -0.89 -9.39 17.12
CA ALA A 165 -1.95 -9.62 18.10
C ALA A 165 -1.96 -8.56 19.22
N LYS A 166 -0.78 -8.04 19.62
CA LYS A 166 -0.62 -6.95 20.61
C LYS A 166 -1.21 -5.62 20.16
N ALA A 167 -1.62 -5.49 18.90
CA ALA A 167 -2.39 -4.35 18.43
C ALA A 167 -3.83 -4.36 18.96
N CYS A 168 -4.35 -5.49 19.42
CA CYS A 168 -5.66 -5.59 20.05
C CYS A 168 -5.55 -5.36 21.56
N LYS A 169 -6.43 -4.54 22.13
CA LYS A 169 -6.47 -4.27 23.58
C LYS A 169 -7.11 -5.44 24.33
N THR A 170 -8.07 -6.10 23.70
CA THR A 170 -8.67 -7.36 24.16
C THR A 170 -8.55 -8.41 23.07
N GLU A 171 -8.40 -9.66 23.51
CA GLU A 171 -8.38 -10.81 22.61
C GLU A 171 -9.75 -10.94 21.92
N PRO A 172 -9.79 -11.12 20.58
CA PRO A 172 -11.05 -11.36 19.87
C PRO A 172 -11.63 -12.72 20.21
N ASP A 173 -12.96 -12.82 20.17
CA ASP A 173 -13.65 -14.10 20.32
C ASP A 173 -13.29 -15.04 19.16
N ALA A 174 -12.74 -16.21 19.49
CA ALA A 174 -12.30 -17.24 18.54
C ALA A 174 -13.41 -18.23 18.15
N PHE A 175 -14.69 -17.85 18.30
CA PHE A 175 -15.82 -18.75 18.02
C PHE A 175 -16.26 -18.77 16.54
N SER A 176 -15.71 -17.89 15.70
CA SER A 176 -16.02 -17.79 14.27
C SER A 176 -14.76 -17.77 13.42
N ASP A 177 -14.84 -18.36 12.23
CA ASP A 177 -13.73 -18.42 11.26
C ASP A 177 -13.14 -17.05 10.96
N LEU A 178 -13.98 -16.00 11.01
CA LEU A 178 -13.60 -14.62 10.84
C LEU A 178 -14.31 -13.75 11.88
N THR A 179 -13.54 -13.04 12.69
CA THR A 179 -14.02 -12.12 13.72
C THR A 179 -13.66 -10.69 13.34
N VAL A 180 -14.65 -9.80 13.32
CA VAL A 180 -14.42 -8.36 13.09
C VAL A 180 -13.87 -7.72 14.36
N ILE A 181 -12.80 -6.94 14.23
CA ILE A 181 -12.19 -6.19 15.32
C ILE A 181 -12.63 -4.73 15.20
N GLU A 182 -13.40 -4.28 16.19
CA GLU A 182 -13.78 -2.88 16.30
C GLU A 182 -12.55 -1.98 16.43
N LYS A 183 -12.55 -0.84 15.71
CA LYS A 183 -11.45 0.13 15.76
C LYS A 183 -11.16 0.62 17.18
N SER A 184 -12.18 0.71 18.03
CA SER A 184 -12.04 1.07 19.45
C SER A 184 -11.20 0.06 20.25
N ASN A 185 -11.18 -1.21 19.83
CA ASN A 185 -10.35 -2.25 20.43
C ASN A 185 -8.91 -2.25 19.90
N LEU A 186 -8.58 -1.47 18.86
CA LEU A 186 -7.23 -1.37 18.34
C LEU A 186 -6.40 -0.32 19.10
N ASN A 187 -5.14 -0.66 19.37
CA ASN A 187 -4.11 0.26 19.79
C ASN A 187 -3.56 0.99 18.55
N LEU A 188 -3.99 2.22 18.33
CA LEU A 188 -3.62 3.00 17.15
C LEU A 188 -2.12 3.34 17.05
N LYS A 189 -1.35 3.15 18.13
CA LYS A 189 0.12 3.30 18.09
C LYS A 189 0.84 2.07 17.52
N SER A 190 0.16 0.93 17.41
CA SER A 190 0.71 -0.26 16.78
C SER A 190 0.93 -0.04 15.30
N ARG A 191 1.80 -0.87 14.69
CA ARG A 191 2.27 -0.70 13.33
C ARG A 191 1.86 -1.87 12.45
N ILE A 192 1.75 -1.61 11.16
CA ILE A 192 1.63 -2.63 10.12
C ILE A 192 2.93 -3.43 10.08
N THR A 193 2.84 -4.75 10.14
CA THR A 193 3.99 -5.66 10.20
C THR A 193 4.30 -6.33 8.87
N GLY A 194 3.32 -6.37 7.95
CA GLY A 194 3.44 -6.95 6.62
C GLY A 194 2.22 -6.59 5.79
N ILE A 195 2.28 -6.79 4.47
CA ILE A 195 1.15 -6.56 3.57
C ILE A 195 0.99 -7.77 2.67
N ARG A 196 -0.20 -8.36 2.61
CA ARG A 196 -0.53 -9.48 1.73
C ARG A 196 -1.37 -8.99 0.56
N ILE A 197 -1.08 -9.51 -0.62
CA ILE A 197 -1.80 -9.23 -1.88
C ILE A 197 -2.17 -10.57 -2.53
N PHE A 198 -3.44 -10.81 -2.86
CA PHE A 198 -3.92 -12.09 -3.43
C PHE A 198 -5.21 -11.94 -4.27
#